data_AF-A0A1V5P467-F1
#
_entry.id   AF-A0A1V5P467-F1
#
_cell.length_a   1.000
_cell.length_b   1.000
_cell.length_c   1.000
_cell.angle_alpha   90.00
_cell.angle_beta   90.00
_cell.angle_gamma   90.00
#
_symmetry.space_group_name_H-M   'P 1'
#
loop_
_entity.id
_entity.type
_entity.pdbx_description
1 polymer ?
#
loop_
_entity_poly.entity_id
_entity_poly.type
_entity_poly.pdbx_seq_one_letter_code
_entity_poly.pdbx_strand_id
1 'polypeptide(L)'
;MNQDFTIEPPAEALAGGLPEDVPMYPGGTELTTMSGMVSFHAPDDAATVTTFYDEALVENGWEKDAEAFMPTFKKEGRELQLYISDDEAGGSSVVIMLATEE
;
A
#
# COMPACT_ATOMS: atom_id res chain seq x y z
N MET A 1 4.81 12.57 37.27
CA MET A 1 5.29 11.31 36.69
C MET A 1 4.76 11.28 35.28
N ASN A 2 5.60 11.57 34.29
CA ASN A 2 5.24 11.36 32.90
C ASN A 2 5.24 9.84 32.68
N GLN A 3 4.08 9.30 32.31
CA GLN A 3 4.01 7.93 31.81
C GLN A 3 4.43 8.02 30.34
N ASP A 4 5.69 7.67 30.07
CA ASP A 4 6.19 7.49 28.72
C ASP A 4 5.45 6.29 28.11
N PHE A 5 4.30 6.54 27.49
CA PHE A 5 3.66 5.58 26.60
C PHE A 5 4.61 5.41 25.41
N THR A 6 5.48 4.42 25.53
CA THR A 6 6.21 3.86 24.40
C THR A 6 5.17 3.15 23.54
N ILE A 7 4.59 3.89 22.59
CA ILE A 7 3.99 3.30 21.40
C ILE A 7 5.19 2.82 20.58
N GLU A 8 5.72 1.65 20.93
CA GLU A 8 6.54 0.88 20.01
C GLU A 8 5.58 0.45 18.89
N PRO A 9 5.68 0.99 17.66
CA PRO A 9 5.03 0.33 16.54
C PRO A 9 5.64 -1.07 16.51
N PRO A 10 4.84 -2.16 16.52
CA PRO A 10 5.38 -3.50 16.50
C PRO A 10 6.36 -3.58 15.32
N ALA A 11 7.62 -3.90 15.62
CA ALA A 11 8.72 -3.89 14.65
C ALA A 11 8.45 -4.81 13.43
N GLU A 12 7.44 -5.67 13.50
CA GLU A 12 6.94 -6.49 12.39
C GLU A 12 6.16 -5.70 11.32
N ALA A 13 5.58 -4.53 11.64
CA ALA A 13 4.91 -3.65 10.67
C ALA A 13 5.87 -2.95 9.69
N LEU A 14 7.19 -3.12 9.87
CA LEU A 14 8.24 -2.46 9.09
C LEU A 14 9.05 -3.41 8.21
N ALA A 15 8.75 -4.72 8.19
CA ALA A 15 9.56 -5.68 7.41
C ALA A 15 9.48 -5.45 5.88
N GLY A 16 8.52 -4.66 5.40
CA GLY A 16 8.40 -4.28 3.98
C GLY A 16 7.72 -2.93 3.73
N GLY A 17 7.56 -2.09 4.76
CA GLY A 17 6.85 -0.81 4.69
C GLY A 17 5.34 -0.86 4.45
N LEU A 18 4.81 -2.02 4.06
CA LEU A 18 3.39 -2.32 3.94
C LEU A 18 2.90 -3.01 5.22
N PRO A 19 1.67 -2.75 5.67
CA PRO A 19 1.05 -3.53 6.74
C PRO A 19 0.87 -4.98 6.29
N GLU A 20 0.79 -5.90 7.25
CA GLU A 20 0.60 -7.33 7.01
C GLU A 20 -0.67 -7.64 6.18
N ASP A 21 -1.65 -6.73 6.22
CA ASP A 21 -2.91 -6.78 5.47
C ASP A 21 -2.76 -6.40 3.98
N VAL A 22 -1.59 -5.94 3.53
CA VAL A 22 -1.36 -5.49 2.14
C VAL A 22 -0.20 -6.30 1.54
N PRO A 23 -0.48 -7.25 0.63
CA PRO A 23 0.56 -8.06 0.04
C PRO A 23 1.44 -7.25 -0.92
N MET A 24 2.71 -7.61 -0.95
CA MET A 24 3.67 -7.05 -1.89
C MET A 24 3.46 -7.70 -3.27
N TYR A 25 3.51 -6.91 -4.35
CA TYR A 25 3.34 -7.45 -5.69
C TYR A 25 4.47 -8.42 -6.06
N PRO A 26 4.16 -9.62 -6.59
CA PRO A 26 5.20 -10.56 -6.99
C PRO A 26 6.03 -10.00 -8.15
N GLY A 27 7.34 -9.94 -7.96
CA GLY A 27 8.26 -9.38 -8.97
C GLY A 27 8.47 -7.86 -8.83
N GLY A 28 7.91 -7.22 -7.81
CA GLY A 28 8.22 -5.84 -7.47
C GLY A 28 9.73 -5.63 -7.23
N THR A 29 10.35 -4.73 -7.98
CA THR A 29 11.73 -4.28 -7.82
C THR A 29 11.80 -2.86 -7.29
N GLU A 30 12.98 -2.42 -6.86
CA GLU A 30 13.19 -1.02 -6.44
C GLU A 30 12.26 -0.57 -5.30
N LEU A 31 11.93 -1.51 -4.40
CA LEU A 31 11.09 -1.25 -3.24
C LEU A 31 11.72 -0.18 -2.35
N THR A 32 11.00 0.93 -2.24
CA THR A 32 11.31 2.06 -1.39
C THR A 32 10.17 2.24 -0.41
N THR A 33 10.50 2.31 0.87
CA THR A 33 9.51 2.44 1.94
C THR A 33 9.91 3.62 2.83
N MET A 34 9.02 4.59 3.00
CA MET A 34 9.21 5.76 3.84
C MET A 34 7.94 5.97 4.66
N SER A 35 8.02 5.87 5.99
CA SER A 35 6.93 6.07 6.97
C SER A 35 5.52 6.30 6.37
N GLY A 36 4.80 5.21 6.09
CA GLY A 36 3.43 5.25 5.54
C GLY A 36 3.32 5.33 4.01
N MET A 37 4.42 5.43 3.28
CA MET A 37 4.50 5.40 1.82
C MET A 37 5.40 4.26 1.37
N VAL A 38 4.92 3.48 0.40
CA VAL A 38 5.68 2.41 -0.24
C VAL A 38 5.61 2.59 -1.74
N SER A 39 6.75 2.61 -2.40
CA SER A 39 6.83 2.65 -3.85
C SER A 39 7.73 1.54 -4.38
N PHE A 40 7.34 0.91 -5.47
CA PHE A 40 8.14 -0.09 -6.15
C PHE A 40 7.79 -0.14 -7.63
N HIS A 41 8.67 -0.74 -8.41
CA HIS A 41 8.45 -0.98 -9.83
C HIS A 41 7.92 -2.40 -10.04
N ALA A 42 6.82 -2.54 -10.76
CA ALA A 42 6.25 -3.81 -11.17
C ALA A 42 6.59 -4.08 -12.65
N PRO A 43 6.95 -5.31 -13.03
CA PRO A 43 7.21 -5.66 -14.42
C PRO A 43 5.94 -5.71 -15.29
N ASP A 44 4.77 -5.80 -14.65
CA ASP A 44 3.46 -5.89 -15.29
C ASP A 44 2.81 -4.52 -15.52
N ASP A 45 1.79 -4.49 -16.37
CA ASP A 45 0.99 -3.30 -16.67
C ASP A 45 0.17 -2.81 -15.46
N ALA A 46 -0.08 -1.50 -15.43
CA ALA A 46 -0.77 -0.84 -14.33
C ALA A 46 -2.13 -1.46 -14.02
N ALA A 47 -2.86 -1.88 -15.06
CA ALA A 47 -4.16 -2.54 -14.94
C ALA A 47 -4.06 -3.89 -14.22
N THR A 48 -3.08 -4.73 -14.60
CA THR A 48 -2.84 -6.04 -13.98
C THR A 48 -2.50 -5.90 -12.50
N VAL A 49 -1.61 -4.95 -12.19
CA VAL A 49 -1.22 -4.65 -10.81
C VAL A 49 -2.40 -4.14 -10.00
N THR A 50 -3.21 -3.23 -10.59
CA THR A 50 -4.40 -2.70 -9.94
C THR A 50 -5.39 -3.81 -9.60
N THR A 51 -5.67 -4.73 -10.53
CA THR A 51 -6.58 -5.86 -10.30
C THR A 51 -6.07 -6.78 -9.20
N PHE A 52 -4.77 -7.08 -9.17
CA PHE A 52 -4.18 -7.88 -8.09
C PHE A 52 -4.41 -7.24 -6.71
N TYR A 53 -4.12 -5.94 -6.60
CA TYR A 53 -4.34 -5.21 -5.35
C TYR A 53 -5.82 -5.11 -4.99
N ASP A 54 -6.70 -4.92 -5.96
CA ASP A 54 -8.15 -4.90 -5.75
C ASP A 54 -8.64 -6.19 -5.09
N GLU A 55 -8.32 -7.34 -5.69
CA GLU A 55 -8.72 -8.66 -5.18
C GLU A 55 -8.08 -8.93 -3.82
N ALA A 56 -6.76 -8.74 -3.71
CA ALA A 56 -6.04 -9.02 -2.49
C ALA A 56 -6.48 -8.14 -1.31
N LEU A 57 -6.73 -6.84 -1.54
CA LEU A 57 -7.20 -5.91 -0.51
C LEU A 57 -8.62 -6.27 -0.07
N VAL A 58 -9.53 -6.55 -1.00
CA VAL A 58 -10.90 -6.97 -0.68
C VAL A 58 -10.91 -8.28 0.11
N GLU A 59 -10.07 -9.26 -0.26
CA GLU A 59 -9.90 -10.51 0.51
C GLU A 59 -9.36 -10.27 1.93
N ASN A 60 -8.52 -9.24 2.10
CA ASN A 60 -8.01 -8.80 3.40
C ASN A 60 -8.98 -7.87 4.17
N GLY A 61 -10.20 -7.66 3.66
CA GLY A 61 -11.25 -6.87 4.32
C GLY A 61 -11.11 -5.37 4.15
N TRP A 62 -10.38 -4.91 3.14
CA TRP A 62 -10.39 -3.51 2.73
C TRP A 62 -11.58 -3.22 1.82
N GLU A 63 -12.22 -2.08 2.02
CA GLU A 63 -13.34 -1.63 1.20
C GLU A 63 -12.84 -0.63 0.16
N LYS A 64 -13.03 -0.94 -1.12
CA LYS A 64 -12.69 -0.03 -2.20
C LYS A 64 -13.66 1.14 -2.26
N ASP A 65 -13.11 2.34 -2.27
CA ASP A 65 -13.81 3.58 -2.55
C ASP A 65 -13.99 3.71 -4.08
N ALA A 66 -15.18 3.39 -4.57
CA ALA A 66 -15.51 3.44 -5.99
C ALA A 66 -15.75 4.88 -6.49
N GLU A 67 -15.87 5.86 -5.60
CA GLU A 67 -16.09 7.26 -5.93
C GLU A 67 -14.78 8.01 -6.21
N ALA A 68 -13.65 7.44 -5.77
CA ALA A 68 -12.33 7.99 -5.98
C ALA A 68 -11.85 7.80 -7.44
N PHE A 69 -11.31 8.89 -8.01
CA PHE A 69 -10.68 8.87 -9.35
C PHE A 69 -9.42 7.97 -9.38
N MET A 70 -8.80 7.77 -8.22
CA MET A 70 -7.71 6.82 -7.99
C MET A 70 -8.22 5.70 -7.09
N PRO A 71 -7.75 4.46 -7.23
CA PRO A 71 -8.18 3.37 -6.38
C PRO A 71 -7.78 3.64 -4.92
N THR A 72 -8.75 4.02 -4.12
CA THR A 72 -8.60 4.23 -2.68
C THR A 72 -9.32 3.10 -1.95
N PHE A 73 -8.72 2.62 -0.87
CA PHE A 73 -9.25 1.54 -0.05
C PHE A 73 -9.31 1.99 1.40
N LYS A 74 -10.34 1.59 2.12
CA LYS A 74 -10.55 1.97 3.52
C LYS A 74 -10.72 0.73 4.39
N LYS A 75 -10.11 0.73 5.57
CA LYS A 75 -10.19 -0.36 6.54
C LYS A 75 -10.04 0.18 7.96
N GLU A 76 -11.09 0.10 8.78
CA GLU A 76 -11.04 0.39 10.22
C GLU A 76 -10.36 1.75 10.58
N GLY A 77 -10.68 2.84 9.86
CA GLY A 77 -10.06 4.16 10.08
C GLY A 77 -8.68 4.34 9.44
N ARG A 78 -8.25 3.38 8.62
CA ARG A 78 -7.07 3.46 7.75
C ARG A 78 -7.51 3.69 6.31
N GLU A 79 -6.82 4.56 5.60
CA GLU A 79 -7.00 4.81 4.18
C GLU A 79 -5.73 4.41 3.43
N LEU A 80 -5.89 3.66 2.34
CA LEU A 80 -4.83 3.26 1.44
C LEU A 80 -5.14 3.85 0.07
N GLN A 81 -4.28 4.72 -0.41
CA GLN A 81 -4.34 5.25 -1.77
C GLN A 81 -3.33 4.51 -2.62
N LEU A 82 -3.84 3.84 -3.66
CA LEU A 82 -3.04 3.12 -4.62
C LEU A 82 -2.89 3.99 -5.86
N TYR A 83 -1.65 4.32 -6.21
CA TYR A 83 -1.31 5.07 -7.39
C TYR A 83 -0.40 4.21 -8.26
N ILE A 84 -0.86 3.88 -9.46
CA ILE A 84 -0.10 3.05 -10.40
C ILE A 84 0.02 3.82 -11.71
N SER A 85 1.24 3.97 -12.18
CA SER A 85 1.58 4.66 -13.42
C SER A 85 2.34 3.70 -14.33
N ASP A 86 2.09 3.73 -15.63
CA ASP A 86 2.98 3.10 -16.60
C ASP A 86 4.38 3.70 -16.52
N ASP A 87 5.41 2.85 -16.59
CA ASP A 87 6.81 3.27 -16.60
C ASP A 87 7.34 3.28 -18.05
N GLU A 88 7.99 4.38 -18.43
CA GLU A 88 8.51 4.55 -19.80
C GLU A 88 9.63 3.57 -20.16
N ALA A 89 10.33 2.98 -19.17
CA ALA A 89 11.33 1.94 -19.38
C ALA A 89 10.73 0.53 -19.58
N GLY A 90 9.41 0.39 -19.41
CA GLY A 90 8.66 -0.86 -19.45
C GLY A 90 8.31 -1.33 -18.04
N GLY A 91 7.06 -1.75 -17.83
CA GLY A 91 6.51 -2.05 -16.51
C GLY A 91 5.64 -0.91 -15.97
N SER A 92 5.40 -0.89 -14.67
CA SER A 92 4.57 0.11 -13.99
C SER A 92 5.14 0.50 -12.64
N SER A 93 5.16 1.80 -12.34
CA SER A 93 5.49 2.32 -11.03
C SER A 93 4.27 2.28 -10.12
N VAL A 94 4.40 1.62 -8.97
CA VAL A 94 3.36 1.46 -7.97
C VAL A 94 3.74 2.27 -6.74
N VAL A 95 2.84 3.12 -6.29
CA VAL A 95 2.97 3.91 -5.07
C VAL A 95 1.74 3.67 -4.21
N ILE A 96 1.97 3.21 -2.99
CA ILE A 96 0.96 2.91 -1.98
C ILE A 96 1.18 3.90 -0.85
N MET A 97 0.17 4.73 -0.58
CA MET A 97 0.16 5.65 0.55
C MET A 97 -0.87 5.17 1.57
N LEU A 98 -0.41 4.84 2.76
CA LEU A 98 -1.24 4.50 3.90
C LEU A 98 -1.33 5.70 4.83
N ALA A 99 -2.55 6.21 4.99
CA ALA A 99 -2.89 7.21 5.98
C ALA A 99 -3.67 6.54 7.13
N THR A 100 -3.25 6.80 8.36
CA THR A 100 -4.03 6.50 9.56
C THR A 100 -4.71 7.80 10.01
N GLU A 101 -6.04 7.82 10.13
CA GLU A 101 -6.71 8.93 10.83
C GLU A 101 -6.38 8.81 12.34
N GLU A 102 -5.67 9.81 12.88
CA GLU A 102 -5.30 9.92 14.30
C GLU A 102 -6.48 10.31 15.21
#